data_AF-A0A968CZZ6-F1
#
_entry.id   AF-A0A968CZZ6-F1
#
_cell.length_a   1.000
_cell.length_b   1.000
_cell.length_c   1.000
_cell.angle_alpha   90.00
_cell.angle_beta   90.00
_cell.angle_gamma   90.00
#
_symmetry.space_group_name_H-M   'P 1'
#
loop_
_entity.id
_entity.type
_entity.pdbx_description
1 polymer ?
#
loop_
_entity_poly.entity_id
_entity_poly.type
_entity_poly.pdbx_seq_one_letter_code
_entity_poly.pdbx_strand_id
1 'polypeptide(L)'
;SAVIEKDPFSPQTLFHEHELEWEKLSPQDLLAMVQQGGFVGLGGAAFPTHVKLTVPEGKRVEFFIVNGVECEPYLTSDHRLMLENYDSLF
;
A
#
# COMPACT_ATOMS: atom_id res chain seq x y z
N SER A 1 -8.66 21.46 -10.27
CA SER A 1 -7.31 21.13 -9.78
C SER A 1 -7.20 21.60 -8.35
N ALA A 2 -6.64 20.77 -7.46
CA ALA A 2 -6.20 21.24 -6.15
C ALA A 2 -4.73 21.63 -6.27
N VAL A 3 -4.34 22.78 -5.72
CA VAL A 3 -2.94 23.18 -5.59
C VAL A 3 -2.52 22.82 -4.18
N ILE A 4 -1.53 21.94 -4.06
CA ILE A 4 -0.92 21.60 -2.78
C ILE A 4 0.38 22.39 -2.70
N GLU A 5 0.40 23.41 -1.86
CA GLU A 5 1.60 24.20 -1.59
C GLU A 5 2.42 23.52 -0.49
N LYS A 6 3.74 23.45 -0.69
CA LYS A 6 4.63 22.94 0.35
C LYS A 6 4.74 23.97 1.47
N ASP A 7 4.59 23.52 2.70
CA ASP A 7 5.02 24.30 3.86
C ASP A 7 6.53 24.06 4.08
N PRO A 8 7.40 25.08 3.93
CA PRO A 8 8.84 24.94 4.13
C PRO A 8 9.23 24.62 5.57
N PHE A 9 8.31 24.79 6.53
CA PHE A 9 8.51 24.43 7.93
C PHE A 9 7.71 23.18 8.33
N SER A 10 7.13 22.46 7.36
CA SER A 10 6.48 21.19 7.64
C SER A 10 7.51 20.25 8.26
N PRO A 11 7.26 19.70 9.47
CA PRO A 11 8.23 18.87 10.16
C PRO A 11 8.46 17.51 9.49
N GLN A 12 7.80 17.24 8.33
CA GLN A 12 7.76 15.95 7.65
C GLN A 12 7.60 14.78 8.63
N THR A 13 6.84 15.00 9.70
CA THR A 13 6.61 13.98 10.71
C THR A 13 5.73 12.91 10.08
N LEU A 14 6.30 11.72 9.86
CA LEU A 14 5.51 10.55 9.54
C LEU A 14 4.57 10.33 10.74
N PHE A 15 3.26 10.32 10.51
CA PHE A 15 2.23 10.11 11.54
C PHE A 15 2.21 8.66 12.03
N HIS A 16 3.34 8.13 12.47
CA HIS A 16 3.44 6.88 13.20
C HIS A 16 4.61 7.02 14.18
N GLU A 17 4.36 7.61 15.35
CA GLU A 17 5.33 7.62 16.46
C GLU A 17 5.62 6.19 16.99
N HIS A 18 4.82 5.20 16.59
CA HIS A 18 4.94 3.79 16.97
C HIS A 18 4.64 2.86 15.79
N GLU A 19 5.34 1.72 15.75
CA GLU A 19 4.99 0.59 14.89
C GLU A 19 3.52 0.22 15.07
N LEU A 20 2.81 0.02 13.96
CA LEU A 20 1.43 -0.38 14.00
C LEU A 20 1.36 -1.85 14.44
N GLU A 21 0.75 -2.14 15.60
CA GLU A 21 0.48 -3.51 16.04
C GLU A 21 -0.70 -4.11 15.26
N TRP A 22 -0.54 -4.23 13.95
CA TRP A 22 -1.58 -4.63 13.01
C TRP A 22 -2.15 -6.02 13.30
N GLU A 23 -1.36 -6.90 13.93
CA GLU A 23 -1.78 -8.24 14.36
C GLU A 23 -2.89 -8.21 15.41
N LYS A 24 -3.04 -7.11 16.18
CA LYS A 24 -4.09 -6.95 17.19
C LYS A 24 -5.41 -6.42 16.61
N LEU A 25 -5.40 -6.00 15.36
CA LEU A 25 -6.56 -5.42 14.69
C LEU A 25 -7.40 -6.51 14.03
N SER A 26 -8.71 -6.28 13.98
CA SER A 26 -9.57 -7.14 13.17
C SER A 26 -9.29 -6.93 11.68
N PRO A 27 -9.57 -7.92 10.80
CA PRO A 27 -9.48 -7.73 9.36
C PRO A 27 -10.31 -6.54 8.85
N GLN A 28 -11.44 -6.25 9.50
CA GLN A 28 -12.32 -5.13 9.17
C GLN A 28 -11.66 -3.78 9.53
N ASP A 29 -10.99 -3.70 10.68
CA ASP A 29 -10.28 -2.49 11.10
C ASP A 29 -9.08 -2.21 10.19
N LEU A 30 -8.31 -3.24 9.83
CA LEU A 30 -7.22 -3.12 8.85
C LEU A 30 -7.74 -2.62 7.50
N LEU A 31 -8.85 -3.16 7.02
CA LEU A 31 -9.45 -2.74 5.75
C LEU A 31 -9.93 -1.28 5.80
N ALA A 32 -10.54 -0.87 6.91
CA ALA A 32 -10.98 0.50 7.14
C ALA A 32 -9.79 1.47 7.16
N MET A 33 -8.67 1.10 7.78
CA MET A 33 -7.43 1.89 7.76
C MET A 33 -6.88 2.04 6.34
N VAL A 34 -6.83 0.96 5.56
CA VAL A 34 -6.40 1.01 4.14
C VAL A 34 -7.32 1.92 3.32
N GLN A 35 -8.62 1.91 3.59
CA GLN A 35 -9.57 2.80 2.93
C GLN A 35 -9.33 4.27 3.34
N GLN A 36 -9.19 4.55 4.63
CA GLN A 36 -8.97 5.90 5.17
C GLN A 36 -7.64 6.50 4.71
N GLY A 37 -6.59 5.67 4.57
CA GLY A 37 -5.30 6.10 4.02
C GLY A 37 -5.32 6.41 2.53
N GLY A 38 -6.40 6.08 1.82
CA GLY A 38 -6.55 6.37 0.39
C GLY A 38 -5.61 5.56 -0.51
N PHE A 39 -5.18 4.38 -0.08
CA PHE A 39 -4.25 3.54 -0.85
C PHE A 39 -4.88 3.03 -2.15
N VAL A 40 -4.09 3.06 -3.22
CA VAL A 40 -4.44 2.57 -4.54
C VAL A 40 -3.35 1.65 -5.11
N GLY A 41 -3.71 0.77 -6.03
CA GLY A 41 -2.75 -0.06 -6.75
C GLY A 41 -1.86 0.75 -7.69
N LEU A 42 -0.55 0.58 -7.59
CA LEU A 42 0.44 1.34 -8.36
C LEU A 42 0.64 0.84 -9.80
N GLY A 43 0.00 -0.27 -10.19
CA GLY A 43 0.07 -0.84 -11.55
C GLY A 43 -0.69 -0.07 -12.63
N GLY A 44 -0.87 1.24 -12.49
CA GLY A 44 -1.48 2.13 -13.49
C GLY A 44 -2.93 2.51 -13.22
N ALA A 45 -3.85 1.55 -13.12
CA ALA A 45 -5.29 1.82 -13.03
C ALA A 45 -5.75 2.49 -11.72
N ALA A 46 -4.85 2.69 -10.75
CA ALA A 46 -5.15 3.27 -9.44
C ALA A 46 -6.37 2.61 -8.75
N PHE A 47 -6.53 1.30 -8.93
CA PHE A 47 -7.67 0.58 -8.37
C PHE A 47 -7.60 0.61 -6.83
N PRO A 48 -8.69 0.93 -6.12
CA PRO A 48 -8.64 1.08 -4.67
C PRO A 48 -8.19 -0.19 -3.95
N THR A 49 -7.17 -0.09 -3.10
CA THR A 49 -6.55 -1.27 -2.48
C THR A 49 -7.51 -1.99 -1.53
N HIS A 50 -8.32 -1.26 -0.75
CA HIS A 50 -9.31 -1.86 0.13
C HIS A 50 -10.35 -2.70 -0.62
N VAL A 51 -10.71 -2.33 -1.86
CA VAL A 51 -11.61 -3.15 -2.69
C VAL A 51 -10.93 -4.44 -3.10
N LYS A 52 -9.64 -4.40 -3.47
CA LYS A 52 -8.85 -5.59 -3.82
C LYS A 52 -8.69 -6.57 -2.66
N LEU A 53 -8.55 -6.05 -1.43
CA LEU A 53 -8.37 -6.85 -0.21
C LEU A 53 -9.69 -7.39 0.37
N THR A 54 -10.84 -6.92 -0.12
CA THR A 54 -12.13 -7.42 0.34
C THR A 54 -12.37 -8.83 -0.20
N VAL A 55 -12.43 -9.81 0.70
CA VAL A 55 -12.79 -11.19 0.36
C VAL A 55 -14.31 -11.29 0.26
N PRO A 56 -14.88 -11.73 -0.88
CA PRO A 56 -16.32 -11.90 -0.99
C PRO A 56 -16.88 -12.90 0.02
N GLU A 57 -18.12 -12.69 0.45
CA GLU A 57 -18.78 -13.59 1.41
C GLU A 57 -18.78 -15.04 0.94
N GLY A 58 -18.49 -15.96 1.87
CA GLY A 58 -18.41 -17.39 1.58
C GLY A 58 -17.16 -17.83 0.80
N LYS A 59 -16.24 -16.91 0.47
CA LYS A 59 -14.96 -17.25 -0.16
C LYS A 59 -13.81 -17.22 0.84
N ARG A 60 -12.77 -17.99 0.53
CA ARG A 60 -11.49 -18.00 1.25
C ARG A 60 -10.36 -17.73 0.26
N VAL A 61 -9.38 -16.95 0.71
CA VAL A 61 -8.13 -16.73 -0.02
C VAL A 61 -7.08 -17.67 0.56
N GLU A 62 -6.42 -18.43 -0.32
CA GLU A 62 -5.33 -19.33 0.03
C GLU A 62 -3.96 -18.76 -0.36
N PHE A 63 -3.95 -17.95 -1.42
CA PHE A 63 -2.72 -17.42 -2.01
C PHE A 63 -2.72 -15.90 -1.96
N PHE A 64 -1.60 -15.35 -1.54
CA PHE A 64 -1.27 -13.94 -1.71
C PHE A 64 -0.15 -13.84 -2.74
N ILE A 65 -0.39 -13.09 -3.82
CA ILE A 65 0.56 -12.93 -4.92
C ILE A 65 1.04 -11.48 -4.93
N VAL A 66 2.34 -11.32 -4.75
CA VAL A 66 3.04 -10.05 -4.97
C VAL A 66 3.50 -10.02 -6.42
N ASN A 67 3.11 -8.98 -7.15
CA ASN A 67 3.64 -8.74 -8.50
C ASN A 67 4.92 -7.90 -8.37
N GLY A 68 6.05 -8.42 -8.87
CA GLY A 68 7.32 -7.69 -8.95
C GLY A 68 7.78 -7.44 -10.40
N VAL A 69 6.89 -7.61 -11.38
CA VAL A 69 7.19 -7.40 -12.80
C VAL A 69 6.61 -6.06 -13.26
N GLU A 70 7.48 -5.25 -13.86
CA GLU A 70 7.11 -4.02 -14.55
C GLU A 70 7.00 -4.30 -16.06
N CYS A 71 5.86 -3.91 -16.65
CA CYS A 71 5.59 -4.13 -18.07
C CYS A 71 6.01 -2.96 -18.97
N GLU A 72 6.13 -1.76 -18.39
CA GLU A 72 6.45 -0.55 -19.16
C GLU A 72 7.96 -0.37 -19.29
N PRO A 73 8.46 0.05 -20.46
CA PRO A 73 9.87 0.30 -20.66
C PRO A 73 10.35 1.43 -19.74
N TYR A 74 11.52 1.24 -19.13
CA TYR A 74 12.20 2.18 -18.24
C TYR A 74 11.56 2.40 -16.86
N LEU A 75 10.45 1.75 -16.52
CA LEU A 75 10.07 1.59 -15.11
C LEU A 75 11.06 0.63 -14.46
N THR A 76 11.55 1.00 -13.28
CA THR A 76 12.53 0.21 -12.52
C THR A 76 12.24 0.21 -11.02
N SER A 77 11.07 0.68 -10.59
CA SER A 77 10.75 0.86 -9.18
C SER A 77 10.65 -0.49 -8.49
N ASP A 78 9.88 -1.42 -9.06
CA ASP A 78 9.72 -2.77 -8.50
C ASP A 78 11.05 -3.52 -8.54
N HIS A 79 11.80 -3.41 -9.65
CA HIS A 79 13.13 -4.02 -9.76
C HIS A 79 14.10 -3.50 -8.69
N ARG A 80 14.12 -2.19 -8.42
CA ARG A 80 15.01 -1.59 -7.41
C ARG A 80 14.59 -1.97 -6.00
N LEU A 81 13.29 -1.95 -5.70
CA LEU A 81 12.77 -2.40 -4.42
C LEU A 81 13.18 -3.86 -4.14
N MET A 82 13.06 -4.74 -5.13
CA MET A 82 13.44 -6.15 -5.02
C MET A 82 14.95 -6.39 -4.88
N LEU A 83 15.80 -5.46 -5.34
CA LEU A 83 17.25 -5.57 -5.16
C LEU A 83 17.75 -4.96 -3.85
N GLU A 84 17.15 -3.85 -3.44
CA GLU A 84 17.71 -2.97 -2.41
C GLU A 84 16.98 -3.07 -1.07
N ASN A 85 15.73 -3.54 -1.07
CA ASN A 85 14.87 -3.54 0.13
C ASN A 85 13.90 -4.74 0.17
N TYR A 86 14.32 -5.90 -0.33
CA TYR A 86 13.47 -7.09 -0.43
C TYR A 86 13.05 -7.64 0.94
N ASP A 87 13.86 -7.38 1.97
CA ASP A 87 13.62 -7.76 3.35
C ASP A 87 12.38 -7.06 3.94
N SER A 88 12.05 -5.85 3.46
CA SER A 88 10.83 -5.14 3.87
C SER A 88 9.51 -5.74 3.32
N LEU A 89 9.59 -6.70 2.39
CA LEU A 89 8.41 -7.36 1.80
C LEU A 89 7.94 -8.60 2.56
N PHE A 90 8.72 -9.11 3.51
CA PHE A 90 8.50 -10.37 4.22
C PHE A 90 8.60 -10.19 5.72
#